data_AF-A0A3D3EAQ3-F1
#
_entry.id   AF-A0A3D3EAQ3-F1
#
_cell.length_a   1.000
_cell.length_b   1.000
_cell.length_c   1.000
_cell.angle_alpha   90.00
_cell.angle_beta   90.00
_cell.angle_gamma   90.00
#
_symmetry.space_group_name_H-M   'P 1'
#
loop_
_entity.id
_entity.type
_entity.pdbx_description
1 polymer ?
#
loop_
_entity_poly.entity_id
_entity_poly.type
_entity_poly.pdbx_seq_one_letter_code
_entity_poly.pdbx_strand_id
1 'polypeptide(L)'
;DEDEVVGSLRYWEVQLGRDIILLLGPLAVQPVMRGKGYGKQLIAESLRLARQGPWKLVLVSGEVDYYPKFGFVPAAPYGVAW
;
A
#
# COMPACT_ATOMS: atom_id res chain seq x y z
N ASP A 1 -1.71 -29.19 9.78
CA ASP A 1 -0.60 -28.22 9.74
C ASP A 1 -0.67 -27.40 8.49
N GLU A 2 -1.50 -26.36 8.49
CA GLU A 2 -1.52 -25.35 7.44
C GLU A 2 -1.53 -24.00 8.14
N ASP A 3 -0.51 -23.20 7.86
CA ASP A 3 -0.48 -21.80 8.29
C ASP A 3 -1.65 -21.07 7.63
N GLU A 4 -2.56 -20.54 8.44
CA GLU A 4 -3.73 -19.83 7.95
C GLU A 4 -3.35 -18.44 7.41
N VAL A 5 -3.79 -18.11 6.20
CA VAL A 5 -3.59 -16.76 5.63
C VAL A 5 -4.54 -15.76 6.28
N VAL A 6 -3.98 -14.91 7.16
CA VAL A 6 -4.76 -13.92 7.93
C VAL A 6 -4.83 -12.53 7.29
N GLY A 7 -4.10 -12.28 6.21
CA GLY A 7 -4.11 -11.00 5.51
C GLY A 7 -3.33 -11.02 4.21
N SER A 8 -3.58 -10.01 3.37
CA SER A 8 -2.95 -9.86 2.06
C SER A 8 -2.82 -8.40 1.69
N LEU A 9 -1.81 -8.10 0.87
CA LEU A 9 -1.61 -6.81 0.24
C LEU A 9 -1.14 -7.06 -1.19
N ARG A 10 -1.71 -6.32 -2.14
CA ARG A 10 -1.32 -6.39 -3.56
C ARG A 10 -0.87 -5.03 -4.09
N TYR A 11 -0.01 -5.07 -5.11
CA TYR A 11 0.27 -3.93 -5.98
C TYR A 11 -0.21 -4.20 -7.41
N TRP A 12 -0.46 -3.11 -8.12
CA TRP A 12 -0.68 -3.09 -9.56
C TRP A 12 0.27 -2.09 -10.19
N GLU A 13 0.91 -2.48 -11.29
CA GLU A 13 1.60 -1.48 -12.12
C GLU A 13 0.55 -0.64 -12.84
N VAL A 14 0.68 0.67 -12.75
CA VAL A 14 -0.20 1.62 -13.44
C VAL A 14 0.63 2.72 -14.07
N GLN A 15 0.13 3.29 -15.16
CA GLN A 15 0.77 4.41 -15.82
C GLN A 15 0.30 5.73 -15.20
N LEU A 16 1.24 6.56 -14.76
CA LEU A 16 1.00 7.94 -14.33
C LEU A 16 1.83 8.88 -15.22
N GLY A 17 1.16 9.53 -16.18
CA GLY A 17 1.84 10.32 -17.20
C GLY A 17 2.76 9.45 -18.06
N ARG A 18 4.07 9.61 -17.91
CA ARG A 18 5.11 8.85 -18.63
C ARG A 18 5.77 7.77 -17.77
N ASP A 19 5.51 7.73 -16.48
CA ASP A 19 6.13 6.78 -15.55
C ASP A 19 5.19 5.58 -15.29
N ILE A 20 5.78 4.41 -15.09
CA ILE A 20 5.10 3.25 -14.50
C ILE A 20 5.32 3.30 -12.99
N ILE A 21 4.24 3.27 -12.23
CA ILE A 21 4.23 3.36 -10.77
C ILE A 21 3.48 2.16 -10.17
N LEU A 22 3.56 1.99 -8.85
CA LEU A 22 2.75 1.00 -8.15
C LEU A 22 1.50 1.63 -7.53
N LEU A 23 0.34 1.01 -7.75
CA LEU A 23 -0.89 1.27 -7.00
C LEU A 23 -1.06 0.20 -5.92
N LEU A 24 -1.05 0.61 -4.67
CA LEU A 24 -1.24 -0.26 -3.50
C LEU A 24 -2.73 -0.55 -3.29
N GLY A 25 -3.12 -1.81 -3.36
CA GLY A 25 -4.46 -2.26 -2.99
C GLY A 25 -4.91 -3.53 -3.73
N PRO A 26 -5.83 -4.32 -3.13
CA PRO A 26 -6.38 -4.12 -1.79
C PRO A 26 -5.39 -4.51 -0.68
N LEU A 27 -5.56 -3.91 0.50
CA LEU A 27 -5.05 -4.42 1.77
C LEU A 27 -6.22 -5.07 2.52
N ALA A 28 -6.07 -6.32 2.91
CA ALA A 28 -7.07 -7.05 3.67
C ALA A 28 -6.44 -7.74 4.89
N VAL A 29 -7.15 -7.71 6.01
CA VAL A 29 -6.85 -8.51 7.21
C VAL A 29 -8.15 -9.14 7.65
N GLN A 30 -8.12 -10.44 7.94
CA GLN A 30 -9.26 -11.17 8.47
C GLN A 30 -9.87 -10.42 9.67
N PRO A 31 -11.21 -10.30 9.76
CA PRO A 31 -11.86 -9.51 10.81
C PRO A 31 -11.41 -9.85 12.24
N VAL A 32 -11.27 -11.14 12.56
CA VAL A 32 -10.85 -11.63 13.89
C VAL A 32 -9.38 -11.33 14.23
N MET A 33 -8.59 -10.92 13.23
CA MET A 33 -7.17 -10.58 13.35
C MET A 33 -6.91 -9.07 13.26
N ARG A 34 -7.95 -8.24 13.10
CA ARG A 34 -7.82 -6.77 13.10
C ARG A 34 -7.36 -6.25 14.46
N GLY A 35 -6.74 -5.07 14.49
CA GLY A 35 -6.20 -4.47 15.71
C GLY A 35 -4.87 -5.06 16.20
N LYS A 36 -4.46 -6.24 15.72
CA LYS A 36 -3.20 -6.92 16.10
C LYS A 36 -1.95 -6.43 15.37
N GLY A 37 -2.10 -5.44 14.48
CA GLY A 37 -0.97 -4.82 13.77
C GLY A 37 -0.57 -5.47 12.44
N TYR A 38 -1.20 -6.57 12.00
CA TYR A 38 -0.84 -7.24 10.73
C TYR A 38 -0.90 -6.32 9.50
N GLY A 39 -1.92 -5.45 9.40
CA GLY A 39 -2.00 -4.49 8.30
C GLY A 39 -0.82 -3.51 8.26
N LYS A 40 -0.28 -3.12 9.42
CA LYS A 40 0.90 -2.27 9.49
C LYS A 40 2.16 -3.03 9.05
N GLN A 41 2.30 -4.28 9.46
CA GLN A 41 3.42 -5.13 9.06
C GLN A 41 3.42 -5.38 7.55
N LEU A 42 2.25 -5.69 6.98
CA LEU A 42 2.08 -5.89 5.54
C LEU A 42 2.49 -4.63 4.76
N ILE A 43 2.04 -3.44 5.14
CA ILE A 43 2.43 -2.19 4.45
C ILE A 43 3.93 -1.91 4.61
N ALA A 44 4.48 -2.03 5.82
CA ALA A 44 5.88 -1.72 6.07
C ALA A 44 6.80 -2.62 5.21
N GLU A 45 6.51 -3.92 5.19
CA GLU A 45 7.27 -4.88 4.39
C GLU A 45 7.04 -4.70 2.89
N SER A 46 5.80 -4.47 2.46
CA SER A 46 5.49 -4.25 1.05
C SER A 46 6.17 -3.00 0.49
N LEU A 47 6.33 -1.94 1.30
CA LEU A 47 7.07 -0.74 0.91
C LEU A 47 8.58 -0.97 0.91
N ARG A 48 9.11 -1.81 1.81
CA ARG A 48 10.51 -2.24 1.79
C ARG A 48 10.83 -2.98 0.49
N LEU A 49 9.93 -3.87 0.06
CA LEU A 49 10.05 -4.60 -1.21
C LEU A 49 9.90 -3.68 -2.43
N ALA A 50 8.91 -2.78 -2.43
CA ALA A 50 8.69 -1.83 -3.52
C ALA A 50 9.93 -0.97 -3.80
N ARG A 51 10.64 -0.52 -2.76
CA ARG A 51 11.89 0.26 -2.88
C ARG A 51 13.06 -0.47 -3.53
N GLN A 52 13.01 -1.80 -3.62
CA GLN A 52 14.05 -2.60 -4.30
C GLN A 52 13.79 -2.73 -5.80
N GLY A 53 12.60 -2.37 -6.27
CA GLY A 53 12.25 -2.36 -7.69
C GLY A 53 12.53 -1.02 -8.38
N PRO A 54 12.19 -0.91 -9.68
CA PRO A 54 12.45 0.30 -10.47
C PRO A 54 11.44 1.43 -10.24
N TRP A 55 10.37 1.20 -9.46
CA TRP A 55 9.29 2.16 -9.30
C TRP A 55 9.67 3.32 -8.39
N LYS A 56 9.41 4.55 -8.86
CA LYS A 56 9.72 5.79 -8.13
C LYS A 56 8.62 6.25 -7.19
N LEU A 57 7.41 5.71 -7.36
CA LEU A 57 6.21 6.16 -6.65
C LEU A 57 5.31 4.97 -6.32
N VAL A 58 4.72 5.03 -5.13
CA VAL A 58 3.59 4.19 -4.72
C VAL A 58 2.40 5.10 -4.48
N LEU A 59 1.31 4.88 -5.21
CA LEU A 59 0.02 5.53 -4.98
C LEU A 59 -0.88 4.62 -4.15
N VAL A 60 -1.75 5.19 -3.35
CA VAL A 60 -2.82 4.48 -2.66
C VAL A 60 -4.08 5.34 -2.64
N SER A 61 -5.23 4.72 -2.87
CA SER A 61 -6.53 5.31 -2.59
C SER A 61 -7.06 4.68 -1.30
N GLY A 62 -7.27 5.49 -0.27
CA GLY A 62 -7.71 4.98 1.02
C GLY A 62 -7.80 6.04 2.11
N GLU A 63 -7.95 5.57 3.35
CA GLU A 63 -8.28 6.40 4.52
C GLU A 63 -7.22 7.46 4.84
N VAL A 64 -7.68 8.71 4.97
CA VAL A 64 -6.83 9.90 5.17
C VAL A 64 -5.96 9.81 6.42
N ASP A 65 -6.41 9.14 7.48
CA ASP A 65 -5.68 9.03 8.75
C ASP A 65 -4.88 7.72 8.91
N TYR A 66 -4.99 6.80 7.95
CA TYR A 66 -4.34 5.50 8.05
C TYR A 66 -2.98 5.49 7.36
N TYR A 67 -2.92 5.91 6.10
CA TYR A 67 -1.72 5.83 5.28
C TYR A 67 -0.61 6.83 5.63
N PRO A 68 -0.88 8.03 6.18
CA PRO A 68 0.18 8.94 6.62
C PRO A 68 1.12 8.34 7.68
N LYS A 69 0.65 7.35 8.45
CA LYS A 69 1.48 6.60 9.42
C LYS A 69 2.65 5.85 8.77
N PHE A 70 2.65 5.68 7.45
CA PHE A 70 3.69 5.01 6.68
C PHE A 70 4.45 5.97 5.74
N GLY A 71 4.23 7.28 5.87
CA GLY A 71 4.88 8.31 5.05
C GLY A 71 4.17 8.65 3.74
N PHE A 72 2.94 8.17 3.53
CA PHE A 72 2.10 8.67 2.44
C PHE A 72 1.63 10.09 2.73
N VAL A 73 1.47 10.88 1.68
CA VAL A 73 0.96 12.25 1.73
C VAL A 73 -0.17 12.42 0.72
N PRO A 74 -1.06 13.42 0.89
CA PRO A 74 -2.05 13.75 -0.11
C PRO A 74 -1.41 13.99 -1.48
N ALA A 75 -2.03 13.47 -2.54
CA ALA A 75 -1.47 13.53 -3.89
C ALA A 75 -1.77 14.87 -4.61
N ALA A 76 -2.83 15.58 -4.19
CA ALA A 76 -3.28 16.82 -4.82
C ALA A 76 -2.20 17.93 -4.91
N PRO A 77 -1.36 18.19 -3.88
CA PRO A 77 -0.27 19.15 -3.99
C PRO A 77 0.80 18.80 -5.04
N TYR A 78 0.83 17.55 -5.52
CA TYR A 78 1.73 17.06 -6.56
C TYR A 78 1.06 17.00 -7.94
N GLY A 79 -0.11 17.62 -8.11
CA GLY A 79 -0.84 17.65 -9.38
C GLY A 79 -1.54 16.34 -9.74
N VAL A 80 -1.64 15.40 -8.79
CA VAL A 80 -2.40 14.16 -8.95
C VAL A 80 -3.75 14.35 -8.28
N ALA A 81 -4.77 14.59 -9.10
CA ALA A 81 -6.16 14.70 -8.67
C ALA A 81 -6.96 13.49 -9.17
N TRP A 82 -8.07 13.21 -8.48
CA TRP A 82 -9.04 12.16 -8.76
C TRP A 82 -10.40 12.78 -9.04
#